data_AF-A0A1Y5CYW7-F1
#
_entry.id   AF-A0A1Y5CYW7-F1
#
_cell.length_a   1.000
_cell.length_b   1.000
_cell.length_c   1.000
_cell.angle_alpha   90.00
_cell.angle_beta   90.00
_cell.angle_gamma   90.00
#
_symmetry.space_group_name_H-M   'P 1'
#
loop_
_entity.id
_entity.type
_entity.pdbx_description
1 polymer ?
#
loop_
_entity_poly.entity_id
_entity_poly.type
_entity_poly.pdbx_seq_one_letter_code
_entity_poly.pdbx_strand_id
1 'polypeptide(L)'
;MGVSKRVILSQERILGKLLKGMGCAFGIMAIILFASDFRQIGLSLFFLTPAIGIYFIGAYQDKKYKMLGRTPLELDASYCKKNQVTKAKIIINRNNFNKVQEIKLSCTRHYGDSQANSIIWENTVEPTIYFESNSTLIEFDINIPQRLPESSNGFFKRQYSYEVSFKFTESMEFVERTWKIPVKAI
;
A
#
# COMPACT_ATOMS: atom_id res chain seq x y z
N MET A 1 14.28 22.34 -16.43
CA MET A 1 14.46 21.17 -15.53
C MET A 1 13.21 20.33 -15.64
N GLY A 2 13.30 19.12 -16.22
CA GLY A 2 12.14 18.26 -16.42
C GLY A 2 11.53 17.83 -15.09
N VAL A 3 10.23 18.08 -14.91
CA VAL A 3 9.49 17.61 -13.74
C VAL A 3 9.43 16.09 -13.81
N SER A 4 10.26 15.40 -13.02
CA SER A 4 10.28 13.95 -12.95
C SER A 4 9.02 13.46 -12.24
N LYS A 5 7.99 13.12 -13.01
CA LYS A 5 6.76 12.49 -12.50
C LYS A 5 7.08 11.15 -11.86
N ARG A 6 6.45 10.85 -10.72
CA ARG A 6 6.61 9.58 -10.01
C ARG A 6 5.31 8.81 -9.97
N VAL A 7 5.35 7.57 -10.45
CA VAL A 7 4.22 6.64 -10.39
C VAL A 7 4.41 5.68 -9.22
N ILE A 8 3.41 5.61 -8.34
CA ILE A 8 3.42 4.80 -7.13
C ILE A 8 2.29 3.76 -7.24
N LEU A 9 2.64 2.49 -7.04
CA LEU A 9 1.67 1.40 -7.04
C LEU A 9 1.04 1.22 -5.66
N SER A 10 -0.19 0.73 -5.62
CA SER A 10 -0.89 0.46 -4.37
C SER A 10 -0.20 -0.64 -3.56
N GLN A 11 -0.24 -0.49 -2.23
CA GLN A 11 0.41 -1.42 -1.31
C GLN A 11 -0.17 -2.83 -1.39
N GLU A 12 -1.48 -2.97 -1.60
CA GLU A 12 -2.14 -4.28 -1.61
C GLU A 12 -1.63 -5.16 -2.76
N ARG A 13 -1.20 -4.55 -3.87
CA ARG A 13 -0.59 -5.27 -5.00
C ARG A 13 0.73 -5.92 -4.63
N ILE A 14 1.59 -5.15 -3.94
CA ILE A 14 2.95 -5.56 -3.59
C ILE A 14 2.87 -6.64 -2.50
N LEU A 15 2.10 -6.37 -1.45
CA LEU A 15 1.96 -7.25 -0.30
C LEU A 15 1.29 -8.58 -0.67
N GLY A 16 0.22 -8.55 -1.47
CA GLY A 16 -0.47 -9.77 -1.91
C GLY A 16 0.42 -10.70 -2.73
N LYS A 17 1.24 -10.15 -3.64
CA LYS A 17 2.21 -10.94 -4.41
C LYS A 17 3.33 -11.52 -3.55
N LEU A 18 3.86 -10.72 -2.63
CA LEU A 18 4.95 -11.12 -1.75
C LEU A 18 4.51 -12.25 -0.81
N LEU A 19 3.35 -12.11 -0.17
CA LEU A 19 2.80 -13.13 0.72
C LEU A 19 2.51 -14.44 -0.02
N LYS A 20 1.87 -14.38 -1.20
CA LYS A 20 1.67 -15.60 -2.01
C LYS A 20 2.99 -16.30 -2.35
N GLY A 21 4.00 -15.54 -2.76
CA GLY A 21 5.33 -16.07 -3.06
C GLY A 21 5.99 -16.74 -1.86
N MET A 22 5.94 -16.10 -0.68
CA MET A 22 6.44 -16.68 0.56
C MET A 22 5.70 -17.97 0.93
N GLY A 23 4.36 -17.98 0.83
CA GLY A 23 3.56 -19.18 1.10
C GLY A 23 3.95 -20.34 0.20
N CYS A 24 4.15 -20.11 -1.10
CA CYS A 24 4.64 -21.14 -2.02
C CYS A 24 6.04 -21.65 -1.66
N ALA A 25 6.97 -20.75 -1.30
CA ALA A 25 8.33 -21.15 -0.92
C ALA A 25 8.34 -22.06 0.32
N PHE A 26 7.59 -21.71 1.37
CA PHE A 26 7.44 -22.55 2.55
C PHE A 26 6.75 -23.89 2.25
N GLY A 27 5.74 -23.88 1.37
CA GLY A 27 5.07 -25.10 0.93
C GLY A 27 6.02 -26.06 0.20
N ILE A 28 6.87 -25.54 -0.69
CA ILE A 28 7.89 -26.34 -1.39
C ILE A 28 8.87 -26.95 -0.37
N MET A 29 9.35 -26.18 0.61
CA MET A 29 10.23 -26.70 1.65
C MET A 29 9.57 -27.79 2.49
N ALA A 30 8.28 -27.65 2.83
CA ALA A 30 7.54 -28.68 3.55
C ALA A 30 7.43 -29.99 2.75
N ILE A 31 7.20 -29.90 1.44
CA ILE A 31 7.14 -31.06 0.54
C ILE A 31 8.50 -31.75 0.44
N ILE A 32 9.59 -30.98 0.30
CA ILE A 32 10.95 -31.52 0.24
C ILE A 32 11.28 -32.28 1.54
N LEU A 33 11.01 -31.70 2.70
CA LEU A 33 11.26 -32.33 4.00
C LEU A 33 10.43 -33.60 4.22
N PHE A 34 9.19 -33.60 3.75
CA PHE A 34 8.33 -34.79 3.80
C PHE A 34 8.84 -35.90 2.89
N ALA A 35 9.27 -35.55 1.67
CA ALA A 35 9.78 -36.49 0.69
C ALA A 35 11.16 -37.05 1.06
N SER A 36 11.98 -36.32 1.82
CA SER A 36 13.32 -36.77 2.19
C SER A 36 13.33 -37.84 3.28
N ASP A 37 12.48 -37.70 4.32
CA ASP A 37 12.39 -38.70 5.39
C ASP A 37 11.06 -38.55 6.15
N PHE A 38 10.30 -39.64 6.24
CA PHE A 38 9.04 -39.68 6.99
C PHE A 38 9.24 -39.38 8.49
N ARG A 39 10.44 -39.60 9.04
CA ARG A 39 10.78 -39.22 10.42
C ARG A 39 10.78 -37.71 10.66
N GLN A 40 10.87 -36.90 9.60
CA GLN A 40 10.84 -35.43 9.68
C GLN A 40 9.43 -34.84 9.51
N ILE A 41 8.39 -35.66 9.60
CA ILE A 41 6.99 -35.22 9.40
C ILE A 41 6.60 -34.05 10.30
N GLY A 42 7.10 -34.00 11.54
CA GLY A 42 6.86 -32.88 12.46
C GLY A 42 7.42 -31.54 11.95
N LEU A 43 8.64 -31.57 11.38
CA LEU A 43 9.28 -30.41 10.75
C LEU A 43 8.55 -30.01 9.47
N SER A 44 8.13 -30.97 8.65
CA SER A 44 7.33 -30.69 7.46
C SER A 44 6.01 -29.99 7.79
N LEU A 45 5.28 -30.48 8.80
CA LEU A 45 4.03 -29.86 9.27
C LEU A 45 4.24 -28.44 9.83
N PHE A 46 5.37 -28.21 10.49
CA PHE A 46 5.75 -26.88 10.98
C PHE A 46 5.94 -25.86 9.85
N PHE A 47 6.41 -26.28 8.67
CA PHE A 47 6.51 -25.40 7.50
C PHE A 47 5.20 -25.32 6.69
N LEU A 48 4.43 -26.41 6.63
CA LEU A 48 3.20 -26.47 5.85
C LEU A 48 2.08 -25.59 6.43
N THR A 49 1.90 -25.61 7.74
CA THR A 49 0.84 -24.84 8.43
C THR A 49 0.96 -23.32 8.21
N PRO A 50 2.12 -22.66 8.43
CA PRO A 50 2.27 -21.24 8.11
C PRO A 50 2.25 -20.98 6.60
N ALA A 51 2.72 -21.91 5.76
CA ALA A 51 2.67 -21.76 4.30
C ALA A 51 1.24 -21.54 3.82
N ILE A 52 0.30 -22.37 4.28
CA ILE A 52 -1.11 -22.28 3.94
C ILE A 52 -1.70 -20.95 4.45
N GLY A 53 -1.45 -20.60 5.71
CA GLY A 53 -1.94 -19.35 6.29
C GLY A 53 -1.46 -18.11 5.53
N ILE A 54 -0.15 -18.01 5.28
CA ILE A 54 0.47 -16.91 4.54
C ILE A 54 -0.09 -16.83 3.10
N TYR A 55 -0.27 -17.97 2.44
CA TYR A 55 -0.84 -18.02 1.10
C TYR A 55 -2.28 -17.48 1.08
N PHE A 56 -3.14 -17.89 2.02
CA PHE A 56 -4.52 -17.40 2.09
C PHE A 56 -4.59 -15.89 2.41
N ILE A 57 -3.74 -15.38 3.30
CA ILE A 57 -3.64 -13.93 3.55
C ILE A 57 -3.23 -13.20 2.26
N GLY A 58 -2.25 -13.72 1.53
CA GLY A 58 -1.85 -13.18 0.23
C GLY A 58 -2.98 -13.26 -0.82
N ALA A 59 -3.76 -14.33 -0.83
CA ALA A 59 -4.93 -14.50 -1.69
C ALA A 59 -6.03 -13.50 -1.38
N TYR A 60 -6.30 -13.23 -0.10
CA TYR A 60 -7.24 -12.22 0.34
C TYR A 60 -6.82 -10.82 -0.13
N GLN A 61 -5.55 -10.45 0.05
CA GLN A 61 -5.04 -9.16 -0.41
C GLN A 61 -5.05 -9.02 -1.93
N ASP A 62 -4.75 -10.08 -2.68
CA ASP A 62 -4.84 -10.09 -4.14
C ASP A 62 -6.30 -10.00 -4.62
N LYS A 63 -7.25 -10.61 -3.91
CA LYS A 63 -8.69 -10.44 -4.18
C LYS A 63 -9.09 -8.97 -3.98
N LYS A 64 -8.72 -8.38 -2.85
CA LYS A 64 -8.91 -6.95 -2.57
C LYS A 64 -8.27 -6.08 -3.66
N TYR A 65 -7.08 -6.46 -4.14
CA TYR A 65 -6.42 -5.80 -5.27
C TYR A 65 -7.22 -5.89 -6.57
N LYS A 66 -7.73 -7.07 -6.92
CA LYS A 66 -8.51 -7.29 -8.14
C LYS A 66 -9.86 -6.57 -8.15
N MET A 67 -10.45 -6.28 -6.99
CA MET A 67 -11.73 -5.56 -6.90
C MET A 67 -11.73 -4.16 -7.47
N LEU A 68 -10.60 -3.46 -7.52
CA LEU A 68 -10.49 -2.15 -8.19
C LEU A 68 -9.50 -2.18 -9.37
N GLY A 69 -8.63 -3.19 -9.39
CA GLY A 69 -7.61 -3.34 -10.41
C GLY A 69 -6.42 -2.41 -10.18
N ARG A 70 -5.79 -1.99 -11.28
CA ARG A 70 -4.64 -1.08 -11.25
C ARG A 70 -5.11 0.32 -10.94
N THR A 71 -4.60 0.87 -9.84
CA THR A 71 -4.81 2.25 -9.44
C THR A 71 -3.46 2.92 -9.13
N PRO A 72 -2.71 3.35 -10.16
CA PRO A 72 -1.48 4.09 -9.93
C PRO A 72 -1.78 5.46 -9.33
N LEU A 73 -0.96 5.87 -8.36
CA LEU A 73 -0.87 7.24 -7.88
C LEU A 73 0.27 7.93 -8.62
N GLU A 74 -0.05 8.98 -9.35
CA GLU A 74 0.91 9.84 -10.04
C GLU A 74 1.11 11.12 -9.22
N LEU A 75 2.38 11.42 -8.92
CA LEU A 75 2.79 12.67 -8.32
C LEU A 75 3.42 13.55 -9.40
N ASP A 76 3.05 14.83 -9.41
CA ASP A 76 3.69 15.84 -10.27
C ASP A 76 5.08 16.24 -9.76
N ALA A 77 5.60 15.56 -8.74
CA ALA A 77 6.96 15.69 -8.26
C ALA A 77 7.52 14.32 -7.88
N SER A 78 8.84 14.20 -7.85
CA SER A 78 9.51 12.96 -7.42
C SER A 78 9.37 12.70 -5.92
N TYR A 79 9.13 13.76 -5.14
CA TYR A 79 8.81 13.75 -3.72
C TYR A 79 7.90 14.91 -3.33
N CYS A 80 7.12 14.73 -2.27
CA CYS A 80 6.33 15.81 -1.70
C CYS A 80 7.24 16.69 -0.83
N LYS A 81 7.27 17.99 -1.13
CA LYS A 81 8.00 18.99 -0.34
C LYS A 81 7.13 19.47 0.81
N LYS A 82 7.74 19.67 1.98
CA LYS A 82 7.03 20.24 3.13
C LYS A 82 6.66 21.71 2.86
N ASN A 83 5.49 22.12 3.35
CA ASN A 83 4.91 23.46 3.19
C ASN A 83 4.72 23.90 1.73
N GLN A 84 4.67 22.94 0.80
CA GLN A 84 4.44 23.20 -0.61
C GLN A 84 3.36 22.24 -1.12
N VAL A 85 2.42 22.79 -1.87
CA VAL A 85 1.35 22.01 -2.49
C VAL A 85 1.96 21.12 -3.59
N THR A 86 1.75 19.82 -3.46
CA THR A 86 2.13 18.82 -4.47
C THR A 86 0.86 18.25 -5.07
N LYS A 87 0.66 18.44 -6.38
CA LYS A 87 -0.49 17.88 -7.09
C LYS A 87 -0.34 16.38 -7.24
N ALA A 88 -1.41 15.66 -6.95
CA ALA A 88 -1.46 14.21 -7.04
C ALA A 88 -2.70 13.77 -7.83
N LYS A 89 -2.55 12.65 -8.54
CA LYS A 89 -3.57 12.10 -9.42
C LYS A 89 -3.65 10.59 -9.26
N ILE A 90 -4.83 10.04 -9.07
CA ILE A 90 -5.07 8.59 -9.09
C ILE A 90 -5.86 8.26 -10.35
N ILE A 91 -5.37 7.27 -11.09
CA ILE A 91 -6.04 6.76 -12.29
C ILE A 91 -6.76 5.47 -11.93
N ILE A 92 -8.06 5.39 -12.21
CA ILE A 92 -8.87 4.19 -12.00
C ILE A 92 -9.42 3.77 -13.36
N ASN A 93 -9.05 2.56 -13.81
CA ASN A 93 -9.52 2.02 -15.09
C ASN A 93 -10.95 1.46 -14.97
N ARG A 94 -11.88 2.34 -14.60
CA ARG A 94 -13.32 2.10 -14.51
C ARG A 94 -14.06 3.35 -14.93
N ASN A 95 -15.14 3.17 -15.66
CA ASN A 95 -15.98 4.26 -16.13
C ASN A 95 -16.85 4.76 -14.97
N ASN A 96 -17.03 6.08 -14.88
CA ASN A 96 -17.95 6.73 -13.95
C ASN A 96 -17.79 6.31 -12.47
N PHE A 97 -16.55 6.12 -12.01
CA PHE A 97 -16.28 5.72 -10.63
C PHE A 97 -16.38 6.90 -9.66
N ASN A 98 -17.57 7.14 -9.11
CA ASN A 98 -17.87 8.30 -8.25
C ASN A 98 -17.98 7.95 -6.75
N LYS A 99 -17.33 6.86 -6.31
CA LYS A 99 -17.48 6.31 -4.96
C LYS A 99 -16.46 6.84 -3.95
N VAL A 100 -15.55 7.71 -4.36
CA VAL A 100 -14.54 8.31 -3.49
C VAL A 100 -15.06 9.66 -3.01
N GLN A 101 -15.31 9.77 -1.71
CA GLN A 101 -15.75 11.01 -1.08
C GLN A 101 -14.56 11.81 -0.54
N GLU A 102 -13.61 11.10 0.07
CA GLU A 102 -12.52 11.70 0.82
C GLU A 102 -11.22 10.95 0.58
N ILE A 103 -10.13 11.71 0.50
CA ILE A 103 -8.76 11.19 0.49
C ILE A 103 -8.11 11.49 1.82
N LYS A 104 -7.63 10.44 2.48
CA LYS A 104 -6.95 10.49 3.75
C LYS A 104 -5.44 10.54 3.52
N LEU A 105 -4.79 11.49 4.17
CA LEU A 105 -3.34 11.62 4.27
C LEU A 105 -2.94 11.29 5.71
N SER A 106 -1.96 10.43 5.90
CA SER A 106 -1.49 10.09 7.24
C SER A 106 0.03 10.03 7.30
N CYS A 107 0.56 10.31 8.50
CA CYS A 107 1.96 10.08 8.84
C CYS A 107 2.00 9.11 10.02
N THR A 108 2.62 7.96 9.82
CA THR A 108 2.81 6.94 10.85
C THR A 108 4.25 6.92 11.29
N ARG A 109 4.44 6.98 12.62
CA ARG A 109 5.73 6.74 13.27
C ARG A 109 5.87 5.25 13.57
N HIS A 110 6.93 4.64 13.08
CA HIS A 110 7.31 3.26 13.38
C HIS A 110 8.49 3.23 14.35
N TYR A 111 8.41 2.33 15.32
CA TYR A 111 9.52 1.99 16.22
C TYR A 111 10.05 0.61 15.86
N GLY A 112 11.38 0.49 15.77
CA GLY A 112 12.04 -0.72 15.29
C GLY A 112 11.79 -2.01 16.08
N ASP A 113 11.20 -1.94 17.28
CA ASP A 113 11.16 -3.03 18.25
C ASP A 113 9.74 -3.42 18.73
N SER A 114 8.73 -3.27 17.86
CA SER A 114 7.34 -3.77 17.99
C SER A 114 6.25 -2.80 18.47
N GLN A 115 5.05 -3.06 17.92
CA GLN A 115 3.67 -2.67 18.29
C GLN A 115 3.29 -1.20 18.51
N ALA A 116 4.21 -0.28 18.76
CA ALA A 116 3.90 1.13 19.01
C ALA A 116 3.88 1.98 17.72
N ASN A 117 3.31 1.46 16.63
CA ASN A 117 3.06 2.32 15.47
C ASN A 117 1.99 3.34 15.85
N SER A 118 2.33 4.63 15.79
CA SER A 118 1.38 5.69 16.10
C SER A 118 1.18 6.61 14.91
N ILE A 119 -0.08 6.93 14.63
CA ILE A 119 -0.42 7.99 13.69
C ILE A 119 -0.09 9.30 14.41
N ILE A 120 0.86 10.06 13.88
CA ILE A 120 1.29 11.34 14.45
C ILE A 120 0.66 12.53 13.72
N TRP A 121 0.11 12.30 12.54
CA TRP A 121 -0.62 13.29 11.77
C TRP A 121 -1.58 12.60 10.82
N GLU A 122 -2.74 13.22 10.66
CA GLU A 122 -3.80 12.79 9.77
C GLU A 122 -4.50 14.03 9.21
N ASN A 123 -4.83 13.99 7.93
CA ASN A 123 -5.60 15.03 7.28
C ASN A 123 -6.50 14.40 6.22
N THR A 124 -7.59 15.08 5.90
CA THR A 124 -8.52 14.67 4.85
C THR A 124 -8.59 15.76 3.80
N VAL A 125 -8.65 15.35 2.53
CA VAL A 125 -8.73 16.24 1.37
C VAL A 125 -9.88 15.79 0.49
N GLU A 126 -10.69 16.74 0.05
CA GLU A 126 -11.75 16.52 -0.93
C GLU A 126 -11.14 16.41 -2.33
N PRO A 127 -11.36 15.29 -3.05
CA PRO A 127 -10.84 15.14 -4.40
C PRO A 127 -11.74 15.79 -5.46
N THR A 128 -11.13 16.21 -6.56
CA THR A 128 -11.86 16.52 -7.79
C THR A 128 -11.85 15.29 -8.71
N ILE A 129 -13.03 14.87 -9.16
CA ILE A 129 -13.19 13.66 -9.97
C ILE A 129 -13.50 14.04 -11.42
N TYR A 130 -12.74 13.50 -12.36
CA TYR A 130 -12.97 13.64 -13.79
C TYR A 130 -13.26 12.28 -14.42
N PHE A 131 -14.22 12.23 -15.33
CA PHE A 131 -14.58 11.03 -16.06
C PHE A 131 -14.04 11.12 -17.48
N GLU A 132 -13.17 10.18 -17.84
CA GLU A 132 -12.71 9.95 -19.20
C GLU A 132 -13.37 8.67 -19.74
N SER A 133 -13.35 8.47 -21.06
CA SER A 133 -14.14 7.45 -21.75
C SER A 133 -14.00 6.04 -21.15
N ASN A 134 -12.81 5.66 -20.68
CA ASN A 134 -12.51 4.35 -20.09
C ASN A 134 -11.87 4.41 -18.68
N SER A 135 -11.79 5.59 -18.09
CA SER A 135 -11.04 5.83 -16.87
C SER A 135 -11.69 6.92 -16.03
N THR A 136 -11.53 6.82 -14.73
CA THR A 136 -11.85 7.89 -13.79
C THR A 136 -10.55 8.41 -13.21
N LEU A 137 -10.39 9.73 -13.25
CA LEU A 137 -9.26 10.44 -12.70
C LEU A 137 -9.69 11.11 -11.40
N ILE A 138 -8.87 10.98 -10.37
CA ILE A 138 -9.10 11.58 -9.07
C ILE A 138 -7.90 12.48 -8.78
N GLU A 139 -8.11 13.79 -8.79
CA GLU A 139 -7.08 14.80 -8.56
C GLU A 139 -7.26 15.46 -7.20
N PHE A 140 -6.15 15.69 -6.51
CA PHE A 140 -6.14 16.28 -5.17
C PHE A 140 -4.78 16.88 -4.85
N ASP A 141 -4.78 17.78 -3.87
CA ASP A 141 -3.59 18.50 -3.46
C ASP A 141 -3.04 17.94 -2.15
N ILE A 142 -1.76 17.59 -2.15
CA ILE A 142 -1.03 17.14 -0.97
C ILE A 142 -0.31 18.34 -0.37
N ASN A 143 -0.66 18.70 0.87
CA ASN A 143 0.03 19.72 1.65
C ASN A 143 0.50 19.15 2.99
N ILE A 144 1.82 19.07 3.17
CA ILE A 144 2.44 18.50 4.36
C ILE A 144 3.02 19.62 5.23
N PRO A 145 2.55 19.79 6.48
CA PRO A 145 3.07 20.82 7.38
C PRO A 145 4.59 20.75 7.60
N GLN A 146 5.25 21.91 7.71
CA GLN A 146 6.70 22.02 7.89
C GLN A 146 7.22 21.31 9.15
N ARG A 147 6.42 21.30 10.23
CA ARG A 147 6.79 20.73 11.54
C ARG A 147 6.87 19.20 11.56
N LEU A 148 6.37 18.53 10.52
CA LEU A 148 6.35 17.07 10.45
C LEU A 148 7.72 16.50 10.03
N PRO A 149 8.05 15.26 10.43
CA PRO A 149 9.31 14.61 10.06
C PRO A 149 9.39 14.26 8.57
N GLU A 150 10.58 13.96 8.06
CA GLU A 150 10.74 13.47 6.68
C GLU A 150 10.42 11.97 6.58
N SER A 151 10.05 11.51 5.39
CA SER A 151 9.95 10.07 5.14
C SER A 151 11.33 9.44 5.25
N SER A 152 11.45 8.37 6.01
CA SER A 152 12.70 7.63 6.13
C SER A 152 12.55 6.19 5.64
N ASN A 153 13.53 5.75 4.85
CA ASN A 153 13.69 4.37 4.42
C ASN A 153 14.97 3.84 5.06
N GLY A 154 14.92 2.80 5.90
CA GLY A 154 16.13 2.19 6.47
C GLY A 154 15.90 1.45 7.79
N PHE A 155 16.99 1.04 8.45
CA PHE A 155 17.01 0.29 9.73
C PHE A 155 17.07 1.19 10.98
N PHE A 156 16.68 2.46 10.87
CA PHE A 156 16.75 3.39 12.01
C PHE A 156 15.65 3.12 13.03
N LYS A 157 15.94 3.37 14.33
CA LYS A 157 15.01 3.13 15.46
C LYS A 157 13.69 3.90 15.39
N ARG A 158 13.64 5.01 14.64
CA ARG A 158 12.43 5.83 14.41
C ARG A 158 12.26 6.03 12.90
N GLN A 159 11.17 5.50 12.36
CA GLN A 159 10.85 5.68 10.95
C GLN A 159 9.53 6.40 10.80
N TYR A 160 9.41 7.18 9.74
CA TYR A 160 8.18 7.90 9.43
C TYR A 160 7.76 7.53 8.02
N SER A 161 6.55 7.01 7.89
CA SER A 161 5.94 6.70 6.61
C SER A 161 4.75 7.61 6.39
N TYR A 162 4.62 8.08 5.16
CA TYR A 162 3.48 8.87 4.73
C TYR A 162 2.63 8.04 3.79
N GLU A 163 1.33 8.06 4.03
CA GLU A 163 0.37 7.28 3.27
C GLU A 163 -0.75 8.17 2.76
N VAL A 164 -1.14 7.90 1.52
CA VAL A 164 -2.37 8.39 0.92
C VAL A 164 -3.31 7.19 0.90
N SER A 165 -4.52 7.33 1.43
CA SER A 165 -5.54 6.31 1.27
C SER A 165 -6.90 6.89 0.90
N PHE A 166 -7.73 6.07 0.29
CA PHE A 166 -9.17 6.35 0.20
C PHE A 166 -9.97 5.08 0.48
N LYS A 167 -11.20 5.29 0.93
CA LYS A 167 -12.15 4.23 1.26
C LYS A 167 -13.38 4.36 0.38
N PHE A 168 -13.92 3.22 -0.02
CA PHE A 168 -15.18 3.14 -0.74
C PHE A 168 -15.85 1.81 -0.46
N THR A 169 -17.16 1.73 -0.71
CA THR A 169 -17.94 0.52 -0.55
C THR A 169 -18.23 -0.10 -1.93
N GLU A 170 -17.89 -1.37 -2.08
CA GLU A 170 -18.16 -2.15 -3.28
C GLU A 170 -18.85 -3.44 -2.87
N SER A 171 -20.05 -3.72 -3.39
CA SER A 171 -20.78 -4.96 -3.10
C SER A 171 -20.92 -5.26 -1.58
N MET A 172 -21.22 -4.22 -0.78
CA MET A 172 -21.32 -4.28 0.70
C MET A 172 -20.00 -4.59 1.43
N GLU A 173 -18.87 -4.64 0.73
CA GLU A 173 -17.54 -4.77 1.31
C GLU A 173 -16.83 -3.41 1.35
N PHE A 174 -16.20 -3.09 2.48
CA PHE A 174 -15.35 -1.89 2.61
C PHE A 174 -13.99 -2.15 1.96
N VAL A 175 -13.66 -1.35 0.95
CA VAL A 175 -12.38 -1.43 0.25
C VAL A 175 -11.59 -0.16 0.52
N GLU A 176 -10.44 -0.32 1.14
CA GLU A 176 -9.44 0.73 1.32
C GLU A 176 -8.26 0.53 0.37
N ARG A 177 -7.78 1.62 -0.24
CA ARG A 177 -6.58 1.66 -1.06
C ARG A 177 -5.54 2.56 -0.48
N THR A 178 -4.30 2.08 -0.41
CA THR A 178 -3.20 2.81 0.23
C THR A 178 -1.97 2.90 -0.67
N TRP A 179 -1.34 4.07 -0.70
CA TRP A 179 -0.07 4.36 -1.37
C TRP A 179 0.91 5.00 -0.41
N LYS A 180 2.17 4.56 -0.44
CA LYS A 180 3.25 5.18 0.32
C LYS A 180 3.87 6.32 -0.47
N ILE A 181 3.82 7.55 0.05
CA ILE A 181 4.40 8.73 -0.60
C ILE A 181 5.75 9.12 0.02
N PRO A 182 6.74 9.49 -0.81
CA PRO A 182 8.00 10.07 -0.36
C PRO A 182 7.83 11.54 0.08
N VAL A 183 8.44 11.92 1.19
CA VAL A 183 8.38 13.28 1.75
C VAL A 183 9.77 13.71 2.18
N LYS A 184 10.23 14.88 1.71
CA LYS A 184 11.53 15.45 2.08
C LYS A 184 11.42 16.91 2.48
N ALA A 185 12.36 17.38 3.30
CA ALA A 185 12.55 18.82 3.47
C ALA A 185 13.07 19.45 2.17
N ILE A 186 12.96 20.77 2.10
CA ILE A 186 13.49 21.60 1.00
C ILE A 186 15.00 21.62 1.07
#